data_AF-A0A2T4TZS2-F1
#
_entry.id   AF-A0A2T4TZS2-F1
#
_cell.length_a   1.000
_cell.length_b   1.000
_cell.length_c   1.000
_cell.angle_alpha   90.00
_cell.angle_beta   90.00
_cell.angle_gamma   90.00
#
_symmetry.space_group_name_H-M   'P 1'
#
loop_
_entity.id
_entity.type
_entity.pdbx_description
1 polymer ?
#
loop_
_entity_poly.entity_id
_entity_poly.type
_entity_poly.pdbx_seq_one_letter_code
_entity_poly.pdbx_strand_id
1 'polypeptide(L)'
;MEKNSDPEYVQVCLTIRHYSAVCFAMRTLFLTLSVGLAVVGFGIIPQESFLVKATAKVFGFLATCFFWACEKNAVRYMSHMQERAAELEKLLGYRLWSGMPQSVYWFVGLSVVTPLAYGVIALFWLYAMIFVR
;
A
#
# COMPACT_ATOMS: atom_id res chain seq x y z
N MET A 1 20.30 10.88 -31.32
CA MET A 1 20.75 11.28 -29.96
C MET A 1 20.48 10.12 -29.02
N GLU A 2 21.38 9.14 -29.05
CA GLU A 2 21.32 7.90 -28.27
C GLU A 2 22.21 8.12 -27.04
N LYS A 3 21.74 8.98 -26.12
CA LYS A 3 22.56 9.50 -25.03
C LYS A 3 21.93 9.06 -23.71
N ASN A 4 22.47 7.99 -23.13
CA ASN A 4 22.28 7.53 -21.74
C ASN A 4 20.98 6.80 -21.38
N SER A 5 20.34 6.05 -22.29
CA SER A 5 19.13 5.28 -21.96
C SER A 5 19.40 4.09 -21.00
N ASP A 6 20.58 3.47 -21.06
CA ASP A 6 20.96 2.35 -20.18
C ASP A 6 21.05 2.72 -18.69
N PRO A 7 21.79 3.76 -18.26
CA PRO A 7 21.84 4.14 -16.85
C PRO A 7 20.49 4.62 -16.33
N GLU A 8 19.67 5.28 -17.17
CA GLU A 8 18.29 5.67 -16.82
C GLU A 8 17.42 4.42 -16.56
N TYR A 9 17.50 3.42 -17.43
CA TYR A 9 16.76 2.17 -17.29
C TYR A 9 17.11 1.43 -15.98
N VAL A 10 18.39 1.36 -15.64
CA VAL A 10 18.86 0.76 -14.37
C VAL A 10 18.31 1.52 -13.16
N GLN A 11 18.35 2.87 -13.20
CA GLN A 11 17.82 3.70 -12.11
C GLN A 11 16.31 3.52 -11.91
N VAL A 12 15.54 3.45 -13.01
CA VAL A 12 14.10 3.20 -12.96
C VAL A 12 13.81 1.83 -12.35
N CYS A 13 14.52 0.79 -12.78
CA CYS A 13 14.36 -0.56 -12.22
C CYS A 13 14.69 -0.62 -10.72
N LEU A 14 15.77 0.04 -10.29
CA LEU A 14 16.13 0.15 -8.88
C LEU A 14 15.06 0.90 -8.07
N THR A 15 14.51 1.97 -8.64
CA THR A 15 13.43 2.76 -8.02
C THR A 15 12.17 1.93 -7.83
N ILE A 16 11.74 1.18 -8.86
CA ILE A 16 10.59 0.27 -8.77
C ILE A 16 10.80 -0.76 -7.66
N ARG A 17 11.98 -1.37 -7.58
CA ARG A 17 12.32 -2.33 -6.52
C ARG A 17 12.27 -1.70 -5.13
N HIS A 18 12.81 -0.49 -4.99
CA HIS A 18 12.80 0.24 -3.72
C HIS A 18 11.38 0.55 -3.27
N TYR A 19 10.54 1.10 -4.16
CA TYR A 19 9.15 1.40 -3.84
C TYR A 19 8.32 0.15 -3.54
N SER A 20 8.58 -0.98 -4.20
CA SER A 20 7.95 -2.26 -3.85
C SER A 20 8.29 -2.67 -2.42
N ALA A 21 9.53 -2.49 -1.97
CA ALA A 21 9.93 -2.77 -0.59
C ALA A 21 9.27 -1.81 0.41
N VAL A 22 9.14 -0.53 0.05
CA VAL A 22 8.43 0.48 0.86
C VAL A 22 6.95 0.12 1.01
N CYS A 23 6.26 -0.24 -0.08
CA CYS A 23 4.86 -0.67 -0.05
C CYS A 23 4.68 -1.92 0.84
N PHE A 24 5.60 -2.88 0.74
CA PHE A 24 5.58 -4.06 1.62
C PHE A 24 5.72 -3.65 3.09
N ALA A 25 6.71 -2.82 3.42
CA ALA A 25 6.92 -2.33 4.78
C ALA A 25 5.72 -1.55 5.33
N MET A 26 5.10 -0.68 4.52
CA MET A 26 3.90 0.07 4.89
C MET A 26 2.75 -0.87 5.27
N ARG A 27 2.49 -1.92 4.47
CA ARG A 27 1.43 -2.90 4.76
C ARG A 27 1.71 -3.70 6.02
N THR A 28 2.96 -4.12 6.23
CA THR A 28 3.35 -4.85 7.45
C THR A 28 3.16 -3.99 8.70
N LEU A 29 3.58 -2.72 8.66
CA LEU A 29 3.37 -1.77 9.75
C LEU A 29 1.89 -1.53 10.01
N PHE A 30 1.11 -1.33 8.95
CA PHE A 30 -0.33 -1.14 9.06
C PHE A 30 -1.04 -2.35 9.69
N LEU A 31 -0.72 -3.57 9.27
CA LEU A 31 -1.29 -4.79 9.85
C LEU A 31 -0.91 -4.94 11.34
N THR A 32 0.36 -4.73 11.66
CA THR A 32 0.86 -4.82 13.05
C THR A 32 0.15 -3.81 13.95
N LEU A 33 0.04 -2.56 13.49
CA LEU A 33 -0.62 -1.49 14.21
C LEU A 33 -2.13 -1.75 14.34
N SER A 34 -2.79 -2.23 13.28
CA SER A 34 -4.22 -2.55 13.31
C SER A 34 -4.54 -3.69 14.29
N VAL A 35 -3.71 -4.73 14.31
CA VAL A 35 -3.86 -5.85 15.26
C VAL A 35 -3.65 -5.36 16.69
N GLY A 36 -2.58 -4.60 16.94
CA GLY A 36 -2.31 -4.04 18.27
C GLY A 36 -3.45 -3.17 18.80
N LEU A 37 -3.99 -2.29 17.95
CA LEU A 37 -5.13 -1.45 18.30
C LEU A 37 -6.43 -2.24 18.48
N ALA A 38 -6.64 -3.30 17.70
CA ALA A 38 -7.82 -4.15 17.85
C ALA A 38 -7.79 -4.88 19.21
N VAL A 39 -6.64 -5.39 19.63
CA VAL A 39 -6.46 -6.03 20.96
C VAL A 39 -6.85 -5.08 22.09
N VAL A 40 -6.43 -3.81 22.00
CA VAL A 40 -6.78 -2.79 22.99
C VAL A 40 -8.24 -2.35 22.88
N GLY A 41 -8.72 -2.07 21.68
CA GLY A 41 -10.04 -1.50 21.42
C GLY A 41 -11.20 -2.45 21.72
N PHE A 42 -11.00 -3.76 21.56
CA PHE A 42 -12.00 -4.79 21.89
C PHE A 42 -11.82 -5.37 23.30
N GLY A 43 -10.83 -4.91 24.06
CA GLY A 43 -10.65 -5.32 25.44
C GLY A 43 -10.25 -6.78 25.61
N ILE A 44 -9.54 -7.36 24.63
CA ILE A 44 -8.89 -8.68 24.80
C ILE A 44 -7.95 -8.62 26.02
N ILE A 45 -7.32 -7.48 26.22
CA ILE A 45 -6.64 -7.13 27.47
C ILE A 45 -7.64 -6.32 28.31
N PRO A 46 -7.92 -6.73 29.57
CA PRO A 46 -8.84 -6.01 30.44
C PRO A 46 -8.33 -4.59 30.68
N GLN A 47 -9.04 -3.62 30.13
CA GLN A 47 -8.79 -2.19 30.28
C GLN A 47 -10.06 -1.58 30.89
N GLU A 48 -9.92 -1.06 32.11
CA GLU A 48 -11.00 -0.40 32.87
C GLU A 48 -11.42 0.93 32.21
N SER A 49 -10.49 1.59 31.51
CA SER A 49 -10.74 2.92 30.94
C SER A 49 -11.46 2.86 29.59
N PHE A 50 -12.72 3.31 29.60
CA PHE A 50 -13.51 3.55 28.39
C PHE A 50 -12.81 4.47 27.38
N LEU A 51 -12.11 5.50 27.87
CA LEU A 51 -11.37 6.45 27.01
C LEU A 51 -10.25 5.78 26.22
N VAL A 52 -9.56 4.81 26.81
CA VAL A 52 -8.49 4.07 26.12
C VAL A 52 -9.05 3.23 24.98
N LYS A 53 -10.20 2.57 25.18
CA LYS A 53 -10.87 1.80 24.12
C LYS A 53 -11.38 2.70 23.00
N ALA A 54 -11.98 3.83 23.34
CA ALA A 54 -12.50 4.79 22.37
C ALA A 54 -11.37 5.42 21.52
N THR A 55 -10.28 5.84 22.17
CA THR A 55 -9.11 6.42 21.48
C THR A 55 -8.42 5.40 20.57
N ALA A 56 -8.29 4.13 21.00
CA ALA A 56 -7.74 3.08 20.16
C ALA A 56 -8.55 2.85 18.87
N LYS A 57 -9.89 2.90 18.96
CA LYS A 57 -10.79 2.76 17.79
C LYS A 57 -10.67 3.93 16.82
N VAL A 58 -10.69 5.16 17.35
CA VAL A 58 -10.51 6.38 16.53
C VAL A 58 -9.14 6.37 15.86
N PHE A 59 -8.09 6.03 16.59
CA PHE A 59 -6.74 5.95 16.05
C PHE A 59 -6.59 4.84 15.00
N GLY A 60 -7.25 3.70 15.18
CA GLY A 60 -7.30 2.62 14.17
C GLY A 60 -7.93 3.07 12.86
N PHE A 61 -9.03 3.83 12.93
CA PHE A 61 -9.65 4.42 11.76
C PHE A 61 -8.74 5.44 11.07
N LEU A 62 -8.18 6.38 11.83
CA LEU A 62 -7.27 7.41 11.30
C LEU A 62 -6.02 6.81 10.65
N ALA A 63 -5.42 5.80 11.29
CA ALA A 63 -4.29 5.08 10.74
C ALA A 63 -4.66 4.40 9.42
N THR A 64 -5.84 3.78 9.33
CA THR A 64 -6.35 3.17 8.09
C THR A 64 -6.43 4.19 6.96
N CYS A 65 -7.00 5.37 7.21
CA CYS A 65 -7.06 6.45 6.22
C CYS A 65 -5.67 6.96 5.81
N PHE A 66 -4.77 7.13 6.78
CA PHE A 66 -3.40 7.60 6.54
C PHE A 66 -2.61 6.62 5.66
N PHE A 67 -2.56 5.34 6.05
CA PHE A 67 -1.85 4.31 5.30
C PHE A 67 -2.45 4.11 3.90
N TRP A 68 -3.79 4.18 3.76
CA TRP A 68 -4.43 4.14 2.46
C TRP A 68 -3.98 5.29 1.55
N ALA A 69 -3.90 6.52 2.07
CA ALA A 69 -3.44 7.68 1.30
C ALA A 69 -1.96 7.56 0.89
N CYS A 70 -1.10 7.14 1.82
CA CYS A 70 0.32 6.90 1.55
C CYS A 70 0.51 5.82 0.47
N GLU A 71 -0.19 4.70 0.59
CA GLU A 71 -0.07 3.61 -0.36
C GLU A 71 -0.62 3.99 -1.74
N LYS A 72 -1.72 4.74 -1.80
CA LYS A 72 -2.26 5.26 -3.07
C LYS A 72 -1.25 6.13 -3.81
N ASN A 73 -0.49 6.95 -3.09
CA ASN A 73 0.56 7.78 -3.68
C ASN A 73 1.76 6.93 -4.14
N ALA A 74 2.20 5.97 -3.33
CA ALA A 74 3.29 5.07 -3.68
C ALA A 74 2.98 4.20 -4.91
N VAL A 75 1.76 3.67 -5.00
CA VAL A 75 1.31 2.87 -6.15
C VAL A 75 1.26 3.73 -7.41
N ARG A 76 0.71 4.95 -7.36
CA ARG A 76 0.69 5.87 -8.51
C ARG A 76 2.09 6.16 -9.05
N TYR A 77 3.03 6.43 -8.14
CA TYR A 77 4.42 6.67 -8.53
C TYR A 77 5.06 5.44 -9.15
N MET A 78 4.83 4.25 -8.58
CA MET A 78 5.34 3.00 -9.10
C MET A 78 4.78 2.66 -10.49
N SER A 79 3.49 2.89 -10.73
CA SER A 79 2.88 2.71 -12.06
C SER A 79 3.52 3.61 -13.11
N HIS A 80 3.74 4.89 -12.79
CA HIS A 80 4.43 5.82 -13.69
C HIS A 80 5.84 5.34 -14.03
N MET A 81 6.59 4.85 -13.04
CA MET A 81 7.94 4.32 -13.26
C MET A 81 7.96 3.05 -14.10
N GLN A 82 6.95 2.18 -13.94
CA GLN A 82 6.84 0.97 -14.75
C GLN A 82 6.48 1.29 -16.22
N GLU A 83 5.63 2.27 -16.48
CA GLU A 83 5.37 2.79 -17.84
C GLU A 83 6.66 3.31 -18.47
N ARG A 84 7.41 4.12 -17.72
CA ARG A 84 8.71 4.65 -18.17
C ARG A 84 9.73 3.54 -18.44
N ALA A 85 9.78 2.51 -17.59
CA ALA A 85 10.62 1.34 -17.81
C ALA A 85 10.26 0.63 -19.12
N ALA A 86 8.96 0.43 -19.40
CA ALA A 86 8.49 -0.22 -20.62
C ALA A 86 8.81 0.60 -21.89
N GLU A 87 8.81 1.93 -21.81
CA GLU A 87 9.27 2.80 -22.91
C GLU A 87 10.76 2.63 -23.19
N LEU A 88 11.58 2.67 -22.13
CA LEU A 88 13.04 2.52 -22.24
C LEU A 88 13.42 1.13 -22.77
N GLU A 89 12.71 0.09 -22.37
CA GLU A 89 12.94 -1.26 -22.89
C GLU A 89 12.71 -1.38 -24.39
N LYS A 90 11.67 -0.71 -24.93
CA LYS A 90 11.40 -0.71 -26.38
C LYS A 90 12.56 -0.11 -27.16
N LEU A 91 13.25 0.87 -26.59
CA LEU A 91 14.43 1.52 -27.20
C LEU A 91 15.68 0.63 -27.09
N LEU A 92 15.81 -0.12 -26.01
CA LEU A 92 16.99 -0.96 -25.71
C LEU A 92 16.87 -2.40 -26.22
N GLY A 93 15.69 -2.82 -26.68
CA GLY A 93 15.42 -4.18 -27.16
C GLY A 93 15.18 -5.22 -26.04
N TYR A 94 14.95 -4.77 -24.80
CA TYR A 94 14.56 -5.63 -23.68
C TYR A 94 13.05 -5.92 -23.67
N ARG A 95 12.61 -6.91 -22.86
CA ARG A 95 11.21 -7.38 -22.81
C ARG A 95 10.65 -7.68 -21.41
N LEU A 96 11.32 -7.26 -20.33
CA LEU A 96 10.89 -7.58 -18.97
C LEU A 96 9.58 -6.87 -18.61
N TRP A 97 9.48 -5.56 -18.86
CA TRP A 97 8.33 -4.71 -18.55
C TRP A 97 7.35 -4.60 -19.71
N SER A 98 7.87 -4.49 -20.94
CA SER A 98 7.10 -4.34 -22.17
C SER A 98 6.41 -5.63 -22.64
N GLY A 99 6.91 -6.79 -22.21
CA GLY A 99 6.34 -8.10 -22.50
C GLY A 99 5.28 -8.57 -21.51
N MET A 100 5.05 -7.85 -20.40
CA MET A 100 4.08 -8.26 -19.39
C MET A 100 2.65 -8.08 -19.89
N PRO A 101 1.79 -9.12 -19.82
CA PRO A 101 0.40 -9.01 -20.24
C PRO A 101 -0.36 -8.04 -19.34
N GLN A 102 -1.17 -7.19 -19.96
CA GLN A 102 -1.91 -6.11 -19.29
C GLN A 102 -2.84 -6.63 -18.18
N SER A 103 -3.28 -7.89 -18.25
CA SER A 103 -4.04 -8.59 -17.21
C SER A 103 -3.23 -8.88 -15.94
N VAL A 104 -1.94 -9.24 -16.07
CA VAL A 104 -1.02 -9.36 -14.93
C VAL A 104 -0.76 -7.98 -14.35
N TYR A 105 -0.69 -6.95 -15.18
CA TYR A 105 -0.64 -5.56 -14.72
C TYR A 105 -1.91 -5.14 -13.94
N TRP A 106 -3.06 -5.76 -14.22
CA TRP A 106 -4.34 -5.50 -13.55
C TRP A 106 -4.51 -6.30 -12.25
N PHE A 107 -3.96 -7.51 -12.19
CA PHE A 107 -4.02 -8.40 -11.01
C PHE A 107 -2.84 -8.22 -10.05
N VAL A 108 -1.62 -8.07 -10.55
CA VAL A 108 -0.42 -7.67 -9.79
C VAL A 108 -0.45 -6.16 -9.54
N GLY A 109 -1.17 -5.41 -10.39
CA GLY A 109 -1.66 -4.09 -10.08
C GLY A 109 -2.65 -4.16 -8.93
N LEU A 110 -2.11 -4.01 -7.74
CA LEU A 110 -2.72 -3.67 -6.46
C LEU A 110 -3.86 -2.63 -6.50
N SER A 111 -4.21 -2.06 -7.66
CA SER A 111 -5.25 -1.06 -7.89
C SER A 111 -6.65 -1.46 -7.44
N VAL A 112 -7.01 -2.75 -7.41
CA VAL A 112 -8.35 -3.18 -6.94
C VAL A 112 -8.28 -3.86 -5.57
N VAL A 113 -7.31 -4.76 -5.37
CA VAL A 113 -7.19 -5.54 -4.12
C VAL A 113 -6.83 -4.64 -2.94
N THR A 114 -5.90 -3.70 -3.12
CA THR A 114 -5.47 -2.81 -2.03
C THR A 114 -6.61 -1.92 -1.56
N PRO A 115 -7.30 -1.13 -2.42
CA PRO A 115 -8.41 -0.29 -1.95
C PRO A 115 -9.53 -1.09 -1.30
N LEU A 116 -9.80 -2.30 -1.81
CA LEU A 116 -10.82 -3.18 -1.22
C LEU A 116 -10.41 -3.64 0.18
N ALA A 117 -9.15 -4.04 0.39
CA ALA A 117 -8.63 -4.42 1.70
C ALA A 117 -8.71 -3.26 2.71
N TYR A 118 -8.26 -2.06 2.34
CA TYR A 118 -8.41 -0.87 3.19
C TYR A 118 -9.88 -0.50 3.43
N GLY A 119 -10.75 -0.67 2.43
CA GLY A 119 -12.18 -0.44 2.55
C GLY A 119 -12.83 -1.37 3.60
N VAL A 120 -12.50 -2.66 3.55
CA VAL A 120 -12.97 -3.64 4.55
C VAL A 120 -12.47 -3.27 5.96
N ILE A 121 -11.21 -2.89 6.11
CA ILE A 121 -10.65 -2.52 7.42
C ILE A 121 -11.23 -1.18 7.92
N ALA A 122 -11.47 -0.22 7.03
CA ALA A 122 -12.13 1.04 7.39
C ALA A 122 -13.58 0.79 7.87
N LEU A 123 -14.32 -0.06 7.18
CA LEU A 123 -15.66 -0.50 7.60
C LEU A 123 -15.63 -1.23 8.94
N PHE A 124 -14.62 -2.08 9.16
CA PHE A 124 -14.40 -2.74 10.46
C PHE A 124 -14.23 -1.71 11.59
N TRP A 125 -13.41 -0.67 11.40
CA TRP A 125 -13.23 0.38 12.41
C TRP A 125 -14.48 1.24 12.60
N LEU A 126 -15.20 1.56 11.52
CA LEU A 126 -16.49 2.26 11.60
C LEU A 126 -17.50 1.45 12.41
N TYR A 127 -17.60 0.15 12.14
CA TYR A 127 -18.45 -0.76 12.91
C TYR A 127 -18.03 -0.82 14.38
N ALA A 128 -16.72 -0.90 14.65
CA ALA A 128 -16.18 -0.91 16.01
C ALA A 128 -16.50 0.39 16.79
N MET A 129 -16.59 1.53 16.10
CA MET A 129 -16.98 2.81 16.70
C MET A 129 -18.48 2.88 17.02
N ILE A 130 -19.35 2.14 16.33
CA ILE A 130 -20.77 2.05 16.67
C ILE A 130 -20.98 1.18 17.92
N PHE A 131 -20.23 0.08 18.02
CA PHE A 131 -20.27 -0.82 19.17
C PHE A 131 -19.24 -0.41 20.23
N VAL A 132 -19.50 0.65 20.99
CA VAL A 132 -18.64 1.13 22.09
C VAL A 132 -18.96 0.45 23.44
N ARG A 133 -19.58 -0.72 23.42
CA ARG A 133 -19.93 -1.43 24.65
C ARG A 133 -18.76 -2.27 25.19
#